data_AF-A0AAW4KUD7-F1
#
_entry.id   AF-A0AAW4KUD7-F1
#
_cell.length_a   1.000
_cell.length_b   1.000
_cell.length_c   1.000
_cell.angle_alpha   90.00
_cell.angle_beta   90.00
_cell.angle_gamma   90.00
#
_symmetry.space_group_name_H-M   'P 1'
#
loop_
_entity.id
_entity.type
_entity.pdbx_description
1 polymer ?
#
loop_
_entity_poly.entity_id
_entity_poly.type
_entity_poly.pdbx_seq_one_letter_code
_entity_poly.pdbx_strand_id
1 'polypeptide(L)'
;FHPFHWHVQGAVDHSRMSEYAMSLDYDLQLYARIVAERTADAVEKLETEKYLIAAPRILDPQQALTAGLIHGIELPVIKAEFVSSFIHS
;
A
#
# COMPACT_ATOMS: atom_id res chain seq x y z
N PHE A 1 2.07 3.20 -1.07
CA PHE A 1 3.05 2.23 -0.55
C PHE A 1 3.81 2.87 0.59
N HIS A 2 3.93 2.18 1.71
CA HIS A 2 4.65 2.64 2.89
C HIS A 2 5.66 1.58 3.33
N PRO A 3 6.70 1.95 4.10
CA PRO A 3 7.62 0.99 4.65
C PRO A 3 6.93 -0.04 5.55
N PHE A 4 7.46 -1.27 5.57
CA PHE A 4 7.01 -2.29 6.53
C PHE A 4 7.46 -1.87 7.95
N HIS A 5 6.50 -1.52 8.79
CA HIS A 5 6.75 -1.22 10.20
C HIS A 5 6.09 -2.30 11.05
N TRP A 6 6.92 -3.16 11.62
CA TRP A 6 6.47 -4.16 12.57
C TRP A 6 7.21 -3.91 13.89
N HIS A 7 6.52 -4.03 15.01
CA HIS A 7 7.09 -3.74 16.33
C HIS A 7 7.48 -5.04 17.03
N VAL A 8 8.73 -5.12 17.50
CA VAL A 8 9.14 -6.16 18.46
C VAL A 8 8.91 -5.61 19.87
N GLN A 9 8.12 -6.32 20.67
CA GLN A 9 7.85 -5.96 22.06
C GLN A 9 8.54 -6.94 23.03
N GLY A 10 9.05 -6.42 24.16
CA GLY A 10 9.64 -7.20 25.25
C GLY A 10 11.18 -7.22 25.25
N ALA A 11 11.77 -8.01 26.15
CA ALA A 11 13.21 -8.25 26.17
C ALA A 11 13.57 -9.20 25.01
N VAL A 12 14.51 -8.76 24.17
CA VAL A 12 14.90 -9.47 22.95
C VAL A 12 16.38 -9.82 23.03
N ASP A 13 16.71 -11.09 22.77
CA ASP A 13 18.09 -11.53 22.55
C ASP A 13 18.48 -11.39 21.07
N HIS A 14 19.76 -11.53 20.76
CA HIS A 14 20.25 -11.38 19.39
C HIS A 14 19.66 -12.43 18.42
N SER A 15 19.36 -13.65 18.88
CA SER A 15 18.72 -14.68 18.04
C SER A 15 17.32 -14.28 17.61
N ARG A 16 16.49 -13.79 18.55
CA ARG A 16 15.12 -13.36 18.28
C ARG A 16 15.09 -12.12 17.39
N MET A 17 16.03 -11.18 17.55
CA MET A 17 16.20 -10.06 16.62
C MET A 17 16.53 -10.54 15.21
N SER A 18 17.42 -11.53 15.07
CA SER A 18 17.81 -12.07 13.76
C SER A 18 16.66 -12.82 13.09
N GLU A 19 15.92 -13.66 13.82
CA GLU A 19 14.74 -14.36 13.31
C GLU A 19 13.66 -13.38 12.83
N TYR A 20 13.43 -12.34 13.61
CA TYR A 20 12.48 -11.30 13.27
C TYR A 20 12.88 -10.53 12.01
N ALA A 21 14.16 -10.16 11.87
CA ALA A 21 14.66 -9.51 10.66
C ALA A 21 14.50 -10.41 9.42
N MET A 22 14.80 -11.70 9.53
CA MET A 22 14.60 -12.66 8.43
C MET A 22 13.12 -12.79 8.03
N SER A 23 12.20 -12.80 9.01
CA SER A 23 10.76 -12.83 8.73
C SER A 23 10.31 -11.57 7.99
N LEU A 24 10.83 -10.40 8.37
CA LEU A 24 10.53 -9.14 7.70
C LEU A 24 11.04 -9.10 6.25
N ASP A 25 12.25 -9.59 6.01
CA ASP A 25 12.82 -9.69 4.67
C ASP A 25 11.96 -10.61 3.78
N TYR A 26 11.51 -11.74 4.34
CA TYR A 26 10.63 -12.67 3.63
C TYR A 26 9.26 -12.05 3.32
N ASP A 27 8.63 -11.40 4.29
CA ASP A 27 7.31 -10.78 4.10
C ASP A 27 7.36 -9.65 3.07
N LEU A 28 8.45 -8.87 3.05
CA LEU A 28 8.70 -7.85 2.05
C LEU A 28 8.75 -8.46 0.65
N GLN A 29 9.52 -9.53 0.47
CA GLN A 29 9.67 -10.22 -0.80
C GLN A 29 8.34 -10.84 -1.26
N LEU A 30 7.61 -11.48 -0.34
CA LEU A 30 6.30 -12.04 -0.62
C LEU A 30 5.31 -10.97 -1.08
N TYR A 31 5.26 -9.83 -0.37
CA TYR A 31 4.38 -8.72 -0.74
C TYR A 31 4.74 -8.13 -2.11
N ALA A 32 6.03 -7.88 -2.36
CA ALA A 32 6.50 -7.36 -3.65
C ALA A 32 6.12 -8.30 -4.81
N ARG A 33 6.25 -9.61 -4.60
CA ARG A 33 5.83 -10.63 -5.56
C ARG A 33 4.33 -10.61 -5.82
N ILE A 34 3.50 -10.57 -4.78
CA ILE A 34 2.04 -10.50 -4.93
C ILE A 34 1.65 -9.27 -5.75
N VAL A 35 2.22 -8.10 -5.45
CA VAL A 35 1.94 -6.88 -6.22
C VAL A 35 2.34 -7.08 -7.67
N ALA A 36 3.54 -7.57 -7.94
CA ALA A 36 4.01 -7.82 -9.32
C ALA A 36 3.11 -8.81 -10.09
N GLU A 37 2.64 -9.87 -9.44
CA GLU A 37 1.70 -10.84 -10.03
C GLU A 37 0.34 -10.21 -10.33
N ARG A 38 -0.19 -9.38 -9.42
CA ARG A 38 -1.51 -8.76 -9.57
C ARG A 38 -1.52 -7.56 -10.52
N THR A 39 -0.37 -6.93 -10.74
CA THR A 39 -0.21 -5.78 -11.63
C THR A 39 0.64 -6.15 -12.85
N ALA A 40 0.61 -7.41 -13.29
CA ALA A 40 1.47 -7.90 -14.38
C ALA A 40 1.26 -7.12 -15.69
N ASP A 41 0.02 -6.73 -15.96
CA ASP A 41 -0.41 -5.99 -17.15
C ASP A 41 -0.37 -4.46 -16.97
N ALA A 42 0.24 -3.96 -15.89
CA ALA A 42 0.36 -2.53 -15.64
C ALA A 42 1.16 -1.83 -16.74
N VAL A 43 0.70 -0.65 -17.13
CA VAL A 43 1.40 0.24 -18.07
C VAL A 43 2.70 0.74 -17.43
N GLU A 44 2.65 1.08 -16.15
CA GLU A 44 3.81 1.55 -15.38
C GLU A 44 4.05 0.64 -14.17
N LYS A 45 5.16 -0.11 -14.19
CA LYS A 45 5.51 -0.99 -13.07
C LYS A 45 5.98 -0.18 -11.87
N LEU A 46 5.57 -0.61 -10.69
CA LEU A 46 6.00 -0.03 -9.43
C LEU A 46 7.34 -0.62 -8.98
N GLU A 47 8.20 0.23 -8.43
CA GLU A 47 9.40 -0.19 -7.71
C GLU A 47 9.05 -0.57 -6.26
N THR A 48 8.15 -1.54 -6.11
CA THR A 48 7.49 -1.90 -4.83
C THR A 48 8.49 -2.07 -3.69
N GLU A 49 9.58 -2.80 -3.90
CA GLU A 49 10.63 -3.02 -2.89
C GLU A 49 11.23 -1.71 -2.37
N LYS A 50 11.55 -0.76 -3.26
CA LYS A 50 12.09 0.55 -2.85
C LYS A 50 11.11 1.31 -1.96
N TYR A 51 9.82 1.21 -2.28
CA TYR A 51 8.77 1.90 -1.54
C TYR A 51 8.47 1.28 -0.17
N LEU A 52 8.74 -0.01 -0.01
CA LEU A 52 8.57 -0.76 1.24
C LEU A 52 9.76 -0.64 2.20
N ILE A 53 10.89 -0.07 1.75
CA ILE A 53 12.10 0.08 2.58
C ILE A 53 12.33 1.54 2.98
N ALA A 54 12.40 2.46 2.01
CA ALA A 54 12.96 3.78 2.26
C ALA A 54 12.26 4.95 1.55
N ALA A 55 11.43 4.70 0.55
CA ALA A 55 10.85 5.75 -0.29
C ALA A 55 9.33 5.61 -0.40
N PRO A 56 8.57 5.87 0.69
CA PRO A 56 7.11 5.82 0.62
C PRO A 56 6.58 6.66 -0.54
N ARG A 57 5.60 6.09 -1.26
CA ARG A 57 4.99 6.73 -2.42
C ARG A 57 3.48 6.77 -2.27
N ILE A 58 2.93 7.96 -2.36
CA ILE A 58 1.50 8.20 -2.56
C ILE A 58 1.27 8.28 -4.06
N LEU A 59 0.22 7.60 -4.54
CA LEU A 59 -0.19 7.62 -5.93
C LEU A 59 -1.50 8.39 -6.03
N ASP A 60 -1.60 9.28 -7.01
CA ASP A 60 -2.89 9.81 -7.42
C ASP A 60 -3.71 8.72 -8.14
N PRO A 61 -5.02 8.95 -8.38
CA PRO A 61 -5.87 7.95 -9.03
C PRO A 61 -5.38 7.52 -10.41
N GLN A 62 -4.83 8.45 -11.20
CA GLN A 62 -4.35 8.14 -12.55
C GLN A 62 -3.10 7.27 -12.50
N GLN A 63 -2.17 7.58 -11.60
CA GLN A 63 -0.98 6.76 -11.33
C GLN A 63 -1.35 5.38 -10.79
N ALA A 64 -2.38 5.28 -9.94
CA ALA A 64 -2.86 3.99 -9.45
C ALA A 64 -3.45 3.13 -10.58
N LEU A 65 -4.14 3.76 -11.54
CA LEU A 65 -4.68 3.11 -12.73
C LEU A 65 -3.56 2.61 -13.65
N THR A 66 -2.59 3.46 -13.98
CA THR A 66 -1.46 3.07 -14.85
C THR A 66 -0.58 1.99 -14.20
N ALA A 67 -0.49 2.01 -12.87
CA ALA A 67 0.19 0.98 -12.08
C ALA A 67 -0.60 -0.33 -11.91
N GLY A 68 -1.83 -0.42 -12.44
CA GLY A 68 -2.66 -1.62 -12.34
C GLY A 68 -3.19 -1.92 -10.93
N LEU A 69 -3.14 -0.95 -10.01
CA LEU A 69 -3.64 -1.13 -8.64
C LEU A 69 -5.16 -1.03 -8.54
N ILE A 70 -5.77 -0.29 -9.46
CA ILE A 70 -7.21 -0.10 -9.60
C ILE A 70 -7.60 -0.31 -11.05
N HIS A 71 -8.88 -0.59 -11.30
CA HIS A 71 -9.40 -0.86 -12.64
C HIS A 71 -10.14 0.32 -13.26
N GLY A 72 -10.47 1.35 -12.46
CA GLY A 72 -11.24 2.50 -12.93
C GLY A 72 -11.32 3.61 -11.89
N ILE A 73 -11.71 4.79 -12.37
CA ILE A 73 -11.92 5.99 -11.55
C ILE A 73 -13.36 6.44 -11.84
N GLU A 74 -14.19 6.44 -10.81
CA GLU A 74 -15.59 6.85 -10.90
C GLU A 74 -15.84 8.04 -9.99
N LEU A 75 -16.58 9.02 -10.49
CA LEU A 75 -17.03 10.13 -9.66
C LEU A 75 -18.17 9.64 -8.77
N PRO A 76 -18.15 9.94 -7.47
CA PRO A 76 -19.25 9.59 -6.58
C PRO A 76 -20.52 10.31 -7.05
N VAL A 77 -21.59 9.54 -7.26
CA VAL A 77 -22.89 10.11 -7.62
C VAL A 77 -23.57 10.57 -6.34
N ILE A 78 -23.68 11.88 -6.17
CA ILE A 78 -24.47 12.47 -5.09
C ILE A 78 -25.92 12.57 -5.57
N LYS A 79 -26.77 11.73 -4.99
CA LYS A 79 -28.21 11.73 -5.22
C LYS A 79 -28.88 12.70 -4.29
N ALA A 80 -29.46 13.77 -4.84
CA ALA A 80 -30.06 14.86 -4.07
C ALA A 80 -31.16 14.37 -3.12
N GLU A 81 -31.86 13.28 -3.47
CA GLU A 81 -32.87 12.64 -2.62
C GLU A 81 -32.32 12.06 -1.30
N PHE A 82 -31.00 11.91 -1.17
CA PHE A 82 -30.32 11.38 0.03
C PHE A 82 -29.41 12.41 0.73
N VAL A 83 -29.46 13.68 0.32
CA VAL A 83 -28.66 14.73 0.93
C VAL A 83 -29.54 15.58 1.86
N SER A 84 -29.16 15.66 3.13
CA SER A 84 -29.69 16.65 4.07
C SER A 84 -28.60 17.68 4.35
N SER A 85 -28.94 18.96 4.19
CA SER A 85 -28.06 20.08 4.55
C SER A 85 -28.79 21.03 5.49
N PHE A 86 -28.12 21.44 6.57
CA PHE A 86 -28.60 22.46 7.49
C PHE A 86 -27.65 23.65 7.44
N ILE A 87 -28.19 24.86 7.30
CA ILE A 87 -27.42 26.09 7.44
C ILE A 87 -27.73 26.65 8.83
N HIS A 88 -26.71 26.77 9.68
CA HIS A 88 -26.82 27.44 10.96
C HIS A 88 -26.38 28.90 10.78
N SER A 89 -27.24 29.85 11.15
CA SER A 89 -26.94 31.28 11.25
C SER A 89 -26.41 31.64 12.63
#